data_AF-A0A382MMR5-F1
#
_entry.id   AF-A0A382MMR5-F1
#
_cell.length_a   1.000
_cell.length_b   1.000
_cell.length_c   1.000
_cell.angle_alpha   90.00
_cell.angle_beta   90.00
_cell.angle_gamma   90.00
#
_symmetry.space_group_name_H-M   'P 1'
#
loop_
_entity.id
_entity.type
_entity.pdbx_description
1 polymer ?
#
loop_
_entity_poly.entity_id
_entity_poly.type
_entity_poly.pdbx_seq_one_letter_code
_entity_poly.pdbx_strand_id
1 'polypeptide(L)'
;MNYYKEIEAKIKSLGFNIISKDFERPWGGFLVIDEDQAQDFSNQFFKGINIEDLKISGKLSPKILIVNPESRLSWQYHNRRAEIWRVYKGKVGIITS
;
A
#
# COMPACT_ATOMS: atom_id res chain seq x y z
N MET A 1 10.10 -1.82 20.25
CA MET A 1 9.54 -2.76 19.26
C MET A 1 9.52 -2.07 17.90
N ASN A 2 10.24 -2.56 16.89
CA ASN A 2 10.31 -1.91 15.58
C ASN A 2 9.29 -2.57 14.64
N TYR A 3 8.00 -2.25 14.83
CA TYR A 3 6.89 -2.87 14.10
C TYR A 3 7.01 -2.72 12.57
N TYR A 4 7.74 -1.70 12.08
CA TYR A 4 8.07 -1.56 10.66
C TYR A 4 8.85 -2.77 10.13
N LYS A 5 9.87 -3.21 10.88
CA LYS A 5 10.68 -4.39 10.50
C LYS A 5 9.85 -5.67 10.56
N GLU A 6 8.95 -5.80 11.53
CA GLU A 6 8.04 -6.94 11.63
C GLU A 6 7.05 -7.00 10.45
N ILE A 7 6.49 -5.86 10.07
CA ILE A 7 5.62 -5.75 8.90
C ILE A 7 6.42 -6.07 7.62
N GLU A 8 7.61 -5.47 7.44
CA GLU A 8 8.47 -5.76 6.29
C GLU A 8 8.79 -7.26 6.18
N ALA A 9 9.19 -7.89 7.29
CA ALA A 9 9.46 -9.32 7.34
C ALA A 9 8.21 -10.14 7.02
N LYS A 10 7.03 -9.73 7.52
CA LYS A 10 5.77 -10.40 7.22
C LYS A 10 5.45 -10.32 5.73
N ILE A 11 5.62 -9.15 5.12
CA ILE A 11 5.36 -8.97 3.68
C ILE A 11 6.32 -9.79 2.83
N LYS A 12 7.61 -9.84 3.19
CA LYS A 12 8.57 -10.75 2.53
C LYS A 12 8.21 -12.22 2.71
N SER A 13 7.73 -12.62 3.89
CA SER A 13 7.29 -14.00 4.15
C SER A 13 6.05 -14.43 3.35
N LEU A 14 5.28 -13.47 2.85
CA LEU A 14 4.16 -13.70 1.92
C LEU A 14 4.64 -13.85 0.47
N GLY A 15 5.95 -13.78 0.21
CA GLY A 15 6.53 -13.90 -1.13
C GLY A 15 6.65 -12.58 -1.90
N PHE A 16 6.34 -11.43 -1.30
CA PHE A 16 6.44 -10.15 -1.97
C PHE A 16 7.85 -9.56 -1.93
N ASN A 17 8.33 -9.14 -3.10
CA ASN A 17 9.53 -8.35 -3.29
C ASN A 17 9.22 -6.88 -3.00
N ILE A 18 10.05 -6.25 -2.15
CA ILE A 18 9.91 -4.86 -1.76
C ILE A 18 10.99 -4.06 -2.48
N ILE A 19 10.58 -3.27 -3.48
CA ILE A 19 11.48 -2.50 -4.34
C ILE A 19 11.84 -1.12 -3.76
N SER A 20 11.02 -0.60 -2.84
CA SER A 20 11.25 0.68 -2.17
C SER A 20 10.54 0.74 -0.83
N LYS A 21 11.10 1.46 0.13
CA LYS A 21 10.50 1.69 1.44
C LYS A 21 10.99 3.00 2.05
N ASP A 22 10.18 3.53 2.95
CA ASP A 22 10.54 4.69 3.76
C ASP A 22 9.74 4.64 5.07
N PHE A 23 10.42 4.60 6.20
CA PHE A 23 9.82 4.53 7.54
C PHE A 23 10.04 5.81 8.36
N GLU A 24 10.61 6.85 7.74
CA GLU A 24 10.94 8.11 8.41
C GLU A 24 9.89 9.20 8.13
N ARG A 25 8.75 8.83 7.54
CA ARG A 25 7.68 9.80 7.27
C ARG A 25 7.03 10.24 8.58
N PRO A 26 6.70 11.54 8.74
CA PRO A 26 6.09 12.03 9.98
C PRO A 26 4.75 11.37 10.29
N TRP A 27 4.03 10.88 9.28
CA TRP A 27 2.78 10.16 9.42
C TRP A 27 2.94 8.62 9.53
N GLY A 28 4.15 8.11 9.36
CA GLY A 28 4.46 6.68 9.42
C GLY A 28 5.46 6.24 8.35
N GLY A 29 5.02 5.36 7.45
CA GLY A 29 5.88 4.87 6.37
C GLY A 29 5.17 4.04 5.31
N PHE A 30 5.92 3.55 4.34
CA PHE A 30 5.39 2.71 3.28
C PHE A 30 6.36 1.64 2.79
N LEU A 31 5.80 0.64 2.12
CA LEU A 31 6.49 -0.39 1.34
C LEU A 31 5.91 -0.40 -0.07
N VAL A 32 6.76 -0.29 -1.10
CA VAL A 32 6.38 -0.48 -2.50
C VAL A 32 6.70 -1.90 -2.89
N ILE A 33 5.70 -2.60 -3.42
CA ILE A 33 5.83 -3.97 -3.91
C ILE A 33 6.17 -3.94 -5.39
N ASP A 34 6.92 -4.94 -5.82
CA ASP A 34 7.23 -5.15 -7.23
C ASP A 34 5.94 -5.22 -8.08
N GLU A 35 5.95 -4.53 -9.20
CA GLU A 35 4.78 -4.41 -10.07
C GLU A 35 4.41 -5.74 -10.73
N ASP A 36 5.42 -6.58 -11.02
CA ASP A 36 5.21 -7.91 -11.59
C ASP A 36 4.37 -8.81 -10.66
N GLN A 37 4.28 -8.47 -9.37
CA GLN A 37 3.48 -9.17 -8.36
C GLN A 37 2.14 -8.49 -8.09
N ALA A 38 1.69 -7.55 -8.93
CA ALA A 38 0.46 -6.80 -8.70
C ALA A 38 -0.78 -7.71 -8.60
N GLN A 39 -0.88 -8.78 -9.39
CA GLN A 39 -2.01 -9.71 -9.31
C GLN A 39 -1.98 -10.52 -8.02
N ASP A 40 -0.81 -11.02 -7.60
CA ASP A 40 -0.66 -11.71 -6.31
C ASP A 40 -0.96 -10.79 -5.13
N PHE A 41 -0.57 -9.53 -5.23
CA PHE A 41 -0.90 -8.50 -4.25
C PHE A 41 -2.41 -8.27 -4.17
N SER A 42 -3.09 -8.21 -5.31
CA SER A 42 -4.55 -8.12 -5.39
C SER A 42 -5.23 -9.37 -4.79
N ASN A 43 -4.72 -10.56 -5.09
CA ASN A 43 -5.21 -11.82 -4.53
C ASN A 43 -5.13 -11.81 -2.99
N GLN A 44 -3.99 -11.39 -2.46
CA GLN A 44 -3.73 -11.37 -1.02
C GLN A 44 -4.54 -10.28 -0.28
N PHE A 45 -4.62 -9.07 -0.84
CA PHE A 45 -5.11 -7.89 -0.12
C PHE A 45 -6.41 -7.31 -0.67
N PHE A 46 -6.85 -7.66 -1.86
CA PHE A 46 -8.04 -7.08 -2.52
C PHE A 46 -9.05 -8.13 -2.99
N LYS A 47 -8.98 -9.36 -2.45
CA LYS A 47 -9.89 -10.47 -2.81
C LYS A 47 -9.77 -10.88 -4.29
N GLY A 48 -8.61 -10.67 -4.90
CA GLY A 48 -8.32 -11.13 -6.26
C GLY A 48 -9.02 -10.36 -7.37
N ILE A 49 -9.23 -9.05 -7.18
CA ILE A 49 -9.64 -8.17 -8.28
C ILE A 49 -8.63 -8.34 -9.43
N ASN A 50 -9.13 -8.50 -10.65
CA ASN A 50 -8.28 -8.57 -11.83
C ASN A 50 -7.60 -7.20 -12.04
N ILE A 51 -6.26 -7.20 -12.05
CA ILE A 51 -5.51 -5.96 -12.15
C ILE A 51 -5.65 -5.28 -13.51
N GLU A 52 -6.01 -6.01 -14.55
CA GLU A 52 -6.25 -5.46 -15.88
C GLU A 52 -7.44 -4.48 -15.87
N ASP A 53 -8.46 -4.74 -15.04
CA ASP A 53 -9.60 -3.83 -14.86
C ASP A 53 -9.22 -2.53 -14.14
N LEU A 54 -8.05 -2.50 -13.48
CA LEU A 54 -7.52 -1.35 -12.75
C LEU A 54 -6.52 -0.52 -13.57
N LYS A 55 -5.99 -1.05 -14.68
CA LYS A 55 -4.98 -0.38 -15.50
C LYS A 55 -5.63 0.69 -16.37
N ILE A 56 -5.57 1.95 -15.91
CA ILE A 56 -6.01 3.12 -16.70
C ILE A 56 -4.90 3.61 -17.66
N SER A 57 -3.62 3.56 -17.24
CA SER A 57 -2.50 4.11 -18.03
C SER A 57 -1.22 3.28 -17.97
N GLY A 58 -1.36 1.95 -17.88
CA GLY A 58 -0.27 0.99 -18.11
C GLY A 58 0.61 0.62 -16.92
N LYS A 59 0.67 1.44 -15.85
CA LYS A 59 1.50 1.15 -14.67
C LYS A 59 0.68 1.01 -13.38
N LEU A 60 0.93 -0.05 -12.62
CA LEU A 60 0.43 -0.24 -11.26
C LEU A 60 1.55 -0.03 -10.24
N SER A 61 1.19 0.40 -9.04
CA SER A 61 2.14 0.58 -7.95
C SER A 61 1.53 0.01 -6.66
N PRO A 62 1.54 -1.33 -6.51
CA PRO A 62 1.08 -1.96 -5.28
C PRO A 62 1.90 -1.43 -4.09
N LYS A 63 1.21 -0.91 -3.07
CA LYS A 63 1.86 -0.24 -1.94
C LYS A 63 1.14 -0.57 -0.64
N ILE A 64 1.91 -0.75 0.41
CA ILE A 64 1.43 -0.89 1.78
C ILE A 64 1.77 0.39 2.53
N LEU A 65 0.75 1.05 3.06
CA LEU A 65 0.90 2.20 3.95
C LEU A 65 0.84 1.73 5.40
N ILE A 66 1.75 2.26 6.21
CA ILE A 66 1.82 2.02 7.65
C ILE A 66 1.66 3.38 8.31
N VAL A 67 0.51 3.61 8.94
CA VAL A 67 0.16 4.93 9.51
C VAL A 67 0.33 4.89 11.01
N ASN A 68 1.05 5.87 11.55
CA ASN A 68 1.23 6.05 12.98
C ASN A 68 -0.11 6.33 13.68
N PRO A 69 -0.28 5.95 14.96
CA PRO A 69 -1.39 6.41 15.78
C PRO A 69 -1.48 7.95 15.77
N GLU A 70 -2.71 8.46 15.75
CA GLU A 70 -3.02 9.91 15.83
C GLU A 70 -2.34 10.78 14.75
N SER A 71 -1.84 10.14 13.69
CA SER A 71 -1.19 10.81 12.58
C SER A 71 -2.08 10.82 11.34
N ARG A 72 -1.83 11.76 10.43
CA ARG A 72 -2.54 11.86 9.16
C ARG A 72 -1.58 12.13 8.01
N LEU A 73 -1.92 11.58 6.84
CA LEU A 73 -1.34 12.01 5.59
C LEU A 73 -1.93 13.38 5.22
N SER A 74 -1.14 14.23 4.56
CA SER A 74 -1.64 15.47 3.98
C SER A 74 -2.63 15.17 2.84
N TRP A 75 -3.58 16.07 2.61
CA TRP A 75 -4.49 16.00 1.47
C TRP A 75 -3.72 15.73 0.17
N GLN A 76 -4.18 14.74 -0.60
CA GLN A 76 -3.63 14.38 -1.90
C GLN A 76 -4.73 14.53 -2.95
N TYR A 77 -4.34 15.06 -4.11
CA TYR A 77 -5.18 15.14 -5.29
C TYR A 77 -4.38 14.67 -6.50
N HIS A 78 -5.02 13.87 -7.36
CA HIS A 78 -4.38 13.28 -8.53
C HIS A 78 -5.23 13.50 -9.79
N ASN A 79 -4.66 14.18 -10.80
CA ASN A 79 -5.32 14.38 -12.09
C ASN A 79 -5.33 13.13 -12.99
N ARG A 80 -4.38 12.20 -12.79
CA ARG A 80 -4.14 11.08 -13.73
C ARG A 80 -4.02 9.72 -13.03
N ARG A 81 -4.30 9.65 -11.73
CA ARG A 81 -4.18 8.41 -10.96
C ARG A 81 -5.52 8.12 -10.31
N ALA A 82 -6.03 6.92 -10.56
CA ALA A 82 -7.05 6.32 -9.73
C ALA A 82 -6.38 5.42 -8.70
N GLU A 83 -6.93 5.38 -7.50
CA GLU A 83 -6.42 4.56 -6.41
C GLU A 83 -7.58 3.82 -5.74
N ILE A 84 -7.34 2.57 -5.38
CA ILE A 84 -8.25 1.79 -4.53
C ILE A 84 -7.56 1.49 -3.20
N TRP A 85 -8.32 1.61 -2.11
CA TRP A 85 -7.79 1.59 -0.77
C TRP A 85 -8.53 0.54 0.05
N ARG A 86 -7.80 -0.23 0.87
CA ARG A 86 -8.39 -1.16 1.82
C ARG A 86 -7.61 -1.11 3.14
N VAL A 87 -8.34 -0.99 4.24
CA VAL A 87 -7.75 -1.18 5.57
C VAL A 87 -7.49 -2.66 5.78
N TYR A 88 -6.21 -3.04 5.88
CA TYR A 88 -5.80 -4.42 6.12
C TYR A 88 -5.74 -4.77 7.61
N LYS A 89 -5.20 -3.87 8.45
CA LYS A 89 -5.07 -4.07 9.90
C LYS A 89 -5.23 -2.73 10.63
N GLY A 90 -5.86 -2.77 11.80
CA GLY A 90 -6.08 -1.60 12.64
C GLY A 90 -7.29 -0.77 12.21
N LYS A 91 -7.41 0.44 12.76
CA LYS A 91 -8.48 1.38 12.45
C LYS A 91 -7.86 2.63 11.83
N VAL A 92 -8.38 3.03 10.67
CA VAL A 92 -7.96 4.23 9.94
C VAL A 92 -9.20 4.99 9.52
N GLY A 93 -9.15 6.33 9.58
CA GLY A 93 -10.16 7.20 8.99
C GLY A 93 -9.79 7.57 7.56
N ILE A 94 -10.77 7.55 6.66
CA ILE A 94 -10.62 8.01 5.28
C ILE A 94 -11.51 9.23 5.11
N ILE A 95 -10.97 10.31 4.56
CA ILE A 95 -11.72 11.52 4.21
C ILE A 95 -11.53 11.76 2.72
N THR A 96 -12.64 11.93 2.01
CA THR A 96 -12.68 12.24 0.58
C THR A 96 -13.62 13.43 0.37
N SER A 97 -13.33 14.25 -0.63
CA SER A 97 -14.20 15.35 -1.09
C SER A 97 -15.11 14.89 -2.21
#